data_AF-A0A844G0I6-F1
#
_entry.id   AF-A0A844G0I6-F1
#
_cell.length_a   1.000
_cell.length_b   1.000
_cell.length_c   1.000
_cell.angle_alpha   90.00
_cell.angle_beta   90.00
_cell.angle_gamma   90.00
#
_symmetry.space_group_name_H-M   'P 1'
#
loop_
_entity.id
_entity.type
_entity.pdbx_description
1 polymer ?
#
loop_
_entity_poly.entity_id
_entity_poly.type
_entity_poly.pdbx_seq_one_letter_code
_entity_poly.pdbx_strand_id
1 'polypeptide(L)'
;MARNGVEPLNSYYYATKYPSVYAAATRLFGSWEDTITACGLDYNLIRKYKRWSKTAVINQIRKLHQENQPISSQAVQHNHKSLYMAAIKRFRCWRRAVEAAGIDYRQIKLRRNLNETEIRRLISELHQRQVNLSYTSMRRDYQYLLAAASKKIGDGSWACARLRCGIMTNYRLKKPHTEDGKKRS
;
A
#
# COMPACT_ATOMS: atom_id res chain seq x y z
N MET A 1 23.85 17.00 -3.23
CA MET A 1 25.22 17.47 -3.51
C MET A 1 25.23 18.02 -4.92
N ALA A 2 25.37 19.34 -5.08
CA ALA A 2 25.55 19.96 -6.39
C ALA A 2 26.95 19.58 -6.89
N ARG A 3 27.05 19.06 -8.13
CA ARG A 3 28.35 18.87 -8.79
C ARG A 3 28.88 20.26 -9.11
N ASN A 4 30.03 20.61 -8.53
CA ASN A 4 30.71 21.89 -8.68
C ASN A 4 30.73 22.35 -10.14
N GLY A 5 30.21 23.55 -10.42
CA GLY A 5 30.36 24.25 -11.71
C GLY A 5 29.24 24.09 -12.75
N VAL A 6 28.25 23.20 -12.55
CA VAL A 6 27.15 23.04 -13.52
C VAL A 6 25.90 23.75 -13.04
N GLU A 7 25.51 24.82 -13.74
CA GLU A 7 24.28 25.54 -13.48
C GLU A 7 23.05 24.67 -13.73
N PRO A 8 22.02 24.73 -12.86
CA PRO A 8 20.87 23.86 -12.99
C PRO A 8 19.93 24.33 -14.11
N LEU A 9 19.68 23.47 -15.10
CA LEU A 9 18.79 23.69 -16.26
C LEU A 9 17.28 23.76 -15.93
N ASN A 10 16.91 23.87 -14.66
CA ASN A 10 15.49 23.94 -14.29
C ASN A 10 14.91 25.33 -14.61
N SER A 11 13.65 25.34 -15.05
CA SER A 11 12.93 26.55 -15.47
C SER A 11 13.03 27.70 -14.45
N TYR A 12 12.92 27.42 -13.15
CA TYR A 12 12.98 28.46 -12.11
C TYR A 12 14.34 29.17 -12.08
N TYR A 13 15.44 28.43 -12.21
CA TYR A 13 16.78 29.02 -12.23
C TYR A 13 16.97 29.94 -13.44
N TYR A 14 16.60 29.49 -14.65
CA TYR A 14 16.76 30.31 -15.85
C TYR A 14 15.80 31.50 -15.91
N ALA A 15 14.55 31.34 -15.45
CA ALA A 15 13.62 32.46 -15.33
C ALA A 15 14.11 33.56 -14.38
N THR A 16 14.96 33.23 -13.40
CA THR A 16 15.48 34.19 -12.40
C THR A 16 16.87 34.72 -12.73
N LYS A 17 17.80 33.87 -13.17
CA LYS A 17 19.20 34.24 -13.47
C LYS A 17 19.41 34.73 -14.90
N TYR A 18 18.65 34.20 -15.86
CA TYR A 18 18.81 34.48 -17.30
C TYR A 18 17.45 34.76 -17.96
N PRO A 19 16.71 35.79 -17.53
CA PRO A 19 15.32 36.03 -17.97
C PRO A 19 15.20 36.28 -19.47
N SER A 20 16.21 36.90 -20.10
CA SER A 20 16.24 37.12 -21.55
C SER A 20 16.35 35.80 -22.33
N VAL A 21 17.22 34.88 -21.87
CA VAL A 21 17.36 33.53 -22.45
C VAL A 21 16.07 32.75 -22.25
N TYR A 22 15.48 32.81 -21.06
CA TYR A 22 14.21 32.16 -20.77
C TYR A 22 13.10 32.66 -21.69
N ALA A 23 12.93 33.97 -21.86
CA ALA A 23 11.91 34.56 -22.70
C ALA A 23 12.11 34.25 -24.20
N ALA A 24 13.36 34.25 -24.68
CA ALA A 24 13.65 33.89 -26.07
C ALA A 24 13.33 32.41 -26.33
N ALA A 25 13.73 31.52 -25.41
CA ALA A 25 13.48 30.09 -25.49
C ALA A 25 11.97 29.77 -25.50
N THR A 26 11.21 30.35 -24.57
CA THR A 26 9.75 30.16 -24.53
C THR A 26 9.06 30.75 -25.76
N ARG A 27 9.55 31.86 -26.33
CA ARG A 27 9.00 32.41 -27.58
C ARG A 27 9.22 31.49 -28.79
N LEU A 28 10.38 30.83 -28.86
CA LEU A 28 10.74 29.95 -29.97
C LEU A 28 10.07 28.58 -29.90
N PHE A 29 9.99 28.00 -28.71
CA PHE A 29 9.55 26.61 -28.51
C PHE A 29 8.21 26.47 -27.77
N GLY A 30 7.63 27.58 -27.30
CA GLY A 30 6.36 27.61 -26.57
C GLY A 30 6.54 27.57 -25.05
N SER A 31 7.32 26.62 -24.54
CA SER A 31 7.62 26.52 -23.10
C SER A 31 9.05 26.06 -22.83
N TRP A 32 9.52 26.25 -21.59
CA TRP A 32 10.84 25.77 -21.18
C TRP A 32 10.95 24.25 -21.20
N GLU A 33 9.85 23.52 -20.93
CA GLU A 33 9.80 22.07 -21.08
C GLU A 33 10.04 21.67 -22.54
N ASP A 34 9.41 22.38 -23.47
CA ASP A 34 9.54 22.13 -24.91
C ASP A 34 10.93 22.50 -25.42
N THR A 35 11.53 23.60 -24.92
CA THR A 35 12.93 23.95 -25.22
C THR A 35 13.88 22.83 -24.84
N ILE A 36 13.82 22.37 -23.58
CA ILE A 36 14.71 21.32 -23.08
C ILE A 36 14.50 20.01 -23.85
N THR A 37 13.25 19.68 -24.17
CA THR A 37 12.91 18.49 -24.97
C THR A 37 13.41 18.61 -26.40
N ALA A 38 13.30 19.79 -27.03
CA ALA A 38 13.82 20.07 -28.36
C ALA A 38 15.35 20.00 -28.42
N CYS A 39 16.04 20.27 -27.30
CA CYS A 39 17.47 20.03 -27.14
C CYS A 39 17.83 18.54 -26.92
N GLY A 40 16.86 17.62 -26.99
CA GLY A 40 17.07 16.18 -26.82
C GLY A 40 17.24 15.75 -25.36
N LEU A 41 16.90 16.61 -24.39
CA LEU A 41 17.03 16.32 -22.96
C LEU A 41 15.66 15.95 -22.36
N ASP A 42 15.62 14.94 -21.49
CA ASP A 42 14.40 14.62 -20.74
C ASP A 42 14.16 15.64 -19.63
N TYR A 43 13.20 16.55 -19.85
CA TYR A 43 12.82 17.56 -18.88
C TYR A 43 12.37 16.98 -17.52
N ASN A 44 11.89 15.73 -17.49
CA ASN A 44 11.49 15.10 -16.23
C ASN A 44 12.65 14.85 -15.27
N LEU A 45 13.88 14.74 -15.80
CA LEU A 45 15.12 14.60 -15.04
C LEU A 45 15.67 15.96 -14.58
N ILE A 46 15.32 17.04 -15.28
CA ILE A 46 15.85 18.39 -15.06
C ILE A 46 14.95 19.22 -14.14
N ARG A 47 13.63 19.05 -14.24
CA ARG A 47 12.68 19.85 -13.47
C ARG A 47 12.81 19.59 -11.97
N LYS A 48 12.77 20.66 -11.19
CA LYS A 48 12.89 20.60 -9.72
C LYS A 48 11.73 19.85 -9.05
N TYR A 49 10.51 19.98 -9.56
CA TYR A 49 9.31 19.39 -8.97
C TYR A 49 8.69 18.33 -9.89
N LYS A 50 8.31 17.19 -9.32
CA LYS A 50 7.66 16.11 -10.06
C LYS A 50 6.24 16.47 -10.49
N ARG A 51 5.97 16.42 -11.79
CA ARG A 51 4.62 16.45 -12.33
C ARG A 51 3.98 15.08 -12.08
N TRP A 52 2.91 15.08 -11.30
CA TRP A 52 2.09 13.89 -11.09
C TRP A 52 0.89 13.96 -12.01
N SER A 53 0.75 13.06 -12.98
CA SER A 53 -0.50 12.74 -13.65
C SER A 53 -1.17 11.53 -12.98
N LYS A 54 -2.41 11.16 -13.38
CA LYS A 54 -3.03 9.91 -12.89
C LYS A 54 -2.16 8.68 -13.23
N THR A 55 -1.66 8.62 -14.46
CA THR A 55 -0.78 7.55 -14.95
C THR A 55 0.56 7.53 -14.21
N ALA A 56 1.17 8.68 -13.95
CA ALA A 56 2.42 8.75 -13.19
C ALA A 56 2.28 8.26 -11.74
N VAL A 57 1.16 8.56 -11.09
CA VAL A 57 0.85 8.04 -9.75
C VAL A 57 0.71 6.51 -9.79
N ILE A 58 -0.06 5.98 -10.73
CA ILE A 58 -0.26 4.53 -10.93
C ILE A 58 1.08 3.83 -11.14
N ASN A 59 1.90 4.32 -12.08
CA ASN A 59 3.19 3.73 -12.41
C ASN A 59 4.15 3.76 -11.21
N GLN A 60 4.15 4.85 -10.44
CA GLN A 60 4.99 4.92 -9.24
C GLN A 60 4.51 3.93 -8.16
N ILE A 61 3.21 3.77 -7.96
CA ILE A 61 2.67 2.79 -7.00
C ILE A 61 3.08 1.38 -7.41
N ARG A 62 2.96 1.03 -8.70
CA ARG A 62 3.41 -0.27 -9.23
C ARG A 62 4.89 -0.49 -9.01
N LYS A 63 5.72 0.52 -9.29
CA LYS A 63 7.16 0.47 -9.06
C LYS A 63 7.48 0.19 -7.59
N LEU A 64 6.89 0.94 -6.66
CA LEU A 64 7.10 0.72 -5.22
C LEU A 64 6.67 -0.69 -4.79
N HIS A 65 5.57 -1.21 -5.35
CA HIS A 65 5.10 -2.57 -5.07
C HIS A 65 6.08 -3.64 -5.59
N GLN A 66 6.57 -3.49 -6.82
CA GLN A 66 7.54 -4.39 -7.43
C GLN A 66 8.88 -4.40 -6.68
N GLU A 67 9.27 -3.25 -6.14
CA GLU A 67 10.46 -3.10 -5.29
C GLU A 67 10.25 -3.60 -3.85
N ASN A 68 9.11 -4.24 -3.55
CA ASN A 68 8.71 -4.69 -2.22
C ASN A 68 8.77 -3.58 -1.15
N GLN A 69 8.63 -2.31 -1.55
CA GLN A 69 8.58 -1.21 -0.60
C GLN A 69 7.22 -1.16 0.11
N PRO A 70 7.17 -0.72 1.39
CA PRO A 70 5.92 -0.54 2.10
C PRO A 70 5.02 0.51 1.41
N ILE A 71 3.94 0.05 0.77
CA ILE A 71 2.95 0.91 0.09
C ILE A 71 1.68 1.17 0.92
N SER A 72 1.74 0.93 2.22
CA SER A 72 0.65 1.33 3.13
C SER A 72 0.49 2.85 3.13
N SER A 73 -0.74 3.35 3.34
CA SER A 73 -0.98 4.81 3.31
C SER A 73 -0.07 5.57 4.27
N GLN A 74 0.19 5.02 5.46
CA GLN A 74 1.06 5.63 6.47
C GLN A 74 2.53 5.64 6.01
N ALA A 75 3.02 4.51 5.48
CA ALA A 75 4.40 4.43 5.02
C ALA A 75 4.67 5.38 3.85
N VAL A 76 3.76 5.45 2.87
CA VAL A 76 3.90 6.37 1.72
C VAL A 76 3.73 7.82 2.14
N GLN A 77 2.84 8.13 3.08
CA GLN A 77 2.72 9.50 3.60
C GLN A 77 4.03 9.99 4.24
N HIS A 78 4.76 9.11 4.92
CA HIS A 78 6.03 9.43 5.57
C HIS A 78 7.20 9.45 4.58
N ASN A 79 7.38 8.38 3.80
CA ASN A 79 8.56 8.17 2.94
C ASN A 79 8.42 8.82 1.55
N HIS A 80 7.19 8.98 1.07
CA HIS A 80 6.88 9.38 -0.31
C HIS A 80 5.76 10.44 -0.33
N LYS A 81 5.88 11.49 0.50
CA LYS A 81 4.83 12.50 0.74
C LYS A 81 4.26 13.13 -0.54
N SER A 82 5.11 13.42 -1.54
CA SER A 82 4.69 14.02 -2.81
C SER A 82 3.78 13.08 -3.62
N LEU A 83 4.09 11.78 -3.65
CA LEU A 83 3.26 10.75 -4.26
C LEU A 83 1.92 10.62 -3.51
N TYR A 84 1.96 10.59 -2.18
CA TYR A 84 0.75 10.50 -1.36
C TYR A 84 -0.21 11.66 -1.66
N MET A 85 0.28 12.90 -1.60
CA MET A 85 -0.55 14.09 -1.88
C MET A 85 -1.10 14.10 -3.30
N ALA A 86 -0.30 13.66 -4.27
CA ALA A 86 -0.76 13.52 -5.64
C ALA A 86 -1.88 12.48 -5.79
N ALA A 87 -1.76 11.33 -5.11
CA ALA A 87 -2.79 10.31 -5.09
C ALA A 87 -4.09 10.82 -4.45
N ILE A 88 -4.01 11.53 -3.32
CA ILE A 88 -5.19 12.15 -2.69
C ILE A 88 -5.86 13.14 -3.65
N LYS A 89 -5.10 14.04 -4.28
CA LYS A 89 -5.65 15.04 -5.20
C LYS A 89 -6.34 14.41 -6.42
N ARG A 90 -5.79 13.32 -6.96
CA ARG A 90 -6.23 12.75 -8.26
C ARG A 90 -7.23 11.60 -8.15
N PHE A 91 -7.20 10.87 -7.04
CA PHE A 91 -8.03 9.68 -6.81
C PHE A 91 -8.93 9.81 -5.57
N ARG A 92 -8.90 10.98 -4.90
CA ARG A 92 -9.61 11.31 -3.65
C ARG A 92 -9.07 10.60 -2.41
N CYS A 93 -8.60 9.36 -2.53
CA CYS A 93 -7.97 8.63 -1.44
C CYS A 93 -6.88 7.67 -1.92
N TRP A 94 -5.96 7.31 -1.03
CA TRP A 94 -4.83 6.41 -1.34
C TRP A 94 -5.29 5.03 -1.83
N ARG A 95 -6.30 4.46 -1.16
CA ARG A 95 -6.90 3.16 -1.51
C ARG A 95 -7.27 3.08 -2.99
N ARG A 96 -8.00 4.09 -3.50
CA ARG A 96 -8.44 4.13 -4.90
C ARG A 96 -7.28 4.24 -5.88
N ALA A 97 -6.20 4.92 -5.51
CA ALA A 97 -5.00 5.00 -6.35
C ALA A 97 -4.28 3.65 -6.43
N VAL A 98 -4.23 2.91 -5.33
CA VAL A 98 -3.64 1.56 -5.28
C VAL A 98 -4.48 0.53 -6.03
N GLU A 99 -5.81 0.58 -5.86
CA GLU A 99 -6.74 -0.27 -6.62
C GLU A 99 -6.67 0.04 -8.13
N ALA A 100 -6.54 1.33 -8.51
CA ALA A 100 -6.31 1.72 -9.91
C ALA A 100 -4.94 1.26 -10.46
N ALA A 101 -3.97 0.96 -9.57
CA ALA A 101 -2.72 0.33 -9.95
C ALA A 101 -2.84 -1.19 -10.18
N GLY A 102 -4.02 -1.78 -9.92
CA GLY A 102 -4.28 -3.21 -10.04
C GLY A 102 -3.85 -4.01 -8.82
N ILE A 103 -3.64 -3.35 -7.68
CA ILE A 103 -3.17 -4.00 -6.46
C ILE A 103 -4.31 -4.03 -5.44
N ASP A 104 -4.58 -5.20 -4.86
CA ASP A 104 -5.60 -5.35 -3.82
C ASP A 104 -5.14 -4.67 -2.52
N TYR A 105 -5.74 -3.51 -2.23
CA TYR A 105 -5.41 -2.72 -1.05
C TYR A 105 -5.64 -3.45 0.28
N ARG A 106 -6.50 -4.49 0.31
CA ARG A 106 -6.74 -5.29 1.52
C ARG A 106 -5.52 -6.10 1.92
N GLN A 107 -4.66 -6.47 0.97
CA GLN A 107 -3.44 -7.23 1.22
C GLN A 107 -2.32 -6.34 1.79
N ILE A 108 -2.38 -5.04 1.51
CA ILE A 108 -1.39 -4.04 1.96
C ILE A 108 -1.67 -3.53 3.38
N LYS A 109 -2.93 -3.53 3.80
CA LYS A 109 -3.33 -2.96 5.10
C LYS A 109 -2.82 -3.86 6.24
N LEU A 110 -1.79 -3.38 6.96
CA LEU A 110 -1.20 -4.02 8.15
C LEU A 110 -2.25 -4.36 9.23
N ARG A 111 -3.38 -3.63 9.26
CA ARG A 111 -4.57 -3.97 10.03
C ARG A 111 -5.74 -4.22 9.08
N ARG A 112 -6.08 -5.50 8.86
CA ARG A 112 -7.35 -5.89 8.23
C ARG A 112 -8.49 -5.31 9.07
N ASN A 113 -9.14 -4.24 8.60
CA ASN A 113 -10.37 -3.74 9.23
C ASN A 113 -11.53 -4.59 8.74
N LEU A 114 -11.69 -5.76 9.36
CA LEU A 114 -12.77 -6.69 9.03
C LEU A 114 -14.10 -6.08 9.47
N ASN A 115 -15.09 -6.07 8.59
CA ASN A 115 -16.47 -5.78 9.00
C ASN A 115 -17.14 -7.04 9.60
N GLU A 116 -18.32 -6.89 10.18
CA GLU A 116 -19.02 -8.01 10.83
C GLU A 116 -19.30 -9.17 9.87
N THR A 117 -19.71 -8.89 8.63
CA THR A 117 -20.03 -9.93 7.63
C THR A 117 -18.78 -10.71 7.21
N GLU A 118 -17.64 -10.04 7.02
CA GLU A 118 -16.34 -10.67 6.75
C GLU A 118 -15.87 -11.51 7.93
N ILE A 119 -16.05 -11.04 9.18
CA ILE A 119 -15.70 -11.81 10.38
C ILE A 119 -16.49 -13.11 10.42
N ARG A 120 -17.82 -13.04 10.28
CA ARG A 120 -18.70 -14.22 10.30
C ARG A 120 -18.32 -15.21 9.21
N ARG A 121 -18.11 -14.72 7.98
CA ARG A 121 -17.67 -15.55 6.84
C ARG A 121 -16.35 -16.27 7.13
N LEU A 122 -15.34 -15.55 7.62
CA LEU A 122 -14.03 -16.15 7.91
C LEU A 122 -14.11 -17.21 9.02
N ILE A 123 -14.91 -16.96 10.07
CA ILE A 123 -15.12 -17.92 11.14
C ILE A 123 -15.79 -19.20 10.60
N SER A 124 -16.83 -19.05 9.79
CA SER A 124 -17.51 -20.18 9.14
C SER A 124 -16.59 -20.95 8.20
N GLU A 125 -15.75 -20.26 7.42
CA GLU A 125 -14.78 -20.88 6.52
C GLU A 125 -13.71 -21.69 7.28
N LEU A 126 -13.17 -21.15 8.37
CA LEU A 126 -12.24 -21.89 9.22
C LEU A 126 -12.90 -23.12 9.86
N HIS A 127 -14.17 -23.03 10.24
CA HIS A 127 -14.93 -24.18 10.75
C HIS A 127 -15.15 -25.25 9.70
N GLN A 128 -15.54 -24.87 8.47
CA GLN A 128 -15.69 -25.80 7.34
C GLN A 128 -14.38 -26.51 7.00
N ARG A 129 -13.26 -25.79 7.09
CA ARG A 129 -11.91 -26.34 6.90
C ARG A 129 -11.40 -27.19 8.07
N GLN A 130 -12.24 -27.43 9.09
CA GLN A 130 -11.88 -28.21 10.27
C GLN A 130 -10.61 -27.65 10.94
N VAL A 131 -10.50 -26.32 11.02
CA VAL A 131 -9.46 -25.65 11.81
C VAL A 131 -9.86 -25.68 13.28
N ASN A 132 -8.91 -25.93 14.17
CA ASN A 132 -9.16 -25.83 15.61
C ASN A 132 -9.43 -24.36 15.98
N LEU A 133 -10.67 -24.05 16.36
CA LEU A 133 -11.14 -22.70 16.73
C LEU A 133 -11.05 -22.44 18.25
N SER A 134 -10.26 -23.22 18.99
CA SER A 134 -9.95 -22.89 20.39
C SER A 134 -9.24 -21.55 20.49
N TYR A 135 -9.39 -20.88 21.65
CA TYR A 135 -8.73 -19.60 21.90
C TYR A 135 -7.21 -19.68 21.67
N THR A 136 -6.55 -20.75 22.12
CA THR A 136 -5.10 -20.93 21.97
C THR A 136 -4.67 -21.10 20.52
N SER A 137 -5.39 -21.91 19.74
CA SER A 137 -5.15 -22.10 18.30
C SER A 137 -5.36 -20.78 17.53
N MET A 138 -6.48 -20.10 17.79
CA MET A 138 -6.81 -18.82 17.15
C MET A 138 -5.85 -17.69 17.54
N ARG A 139 -5.37 -17.66 18.79
CA ARG A 139 -4.36 -16.70 19.23
C ARG A 139 -3.03 -16.90 18.53
N ARG A 140 -2.64 -18.14 18.23
CA ARG A 140 -1.38 -18.47 17.57
C ARG A 140 -1.44 -18.19 16.06
N ASP A 141 -2.47 -18.70 15.39
CA ASP A 141 -2.48 -18.79 13.92
C ASP A 141 -3.37 -17.71 13.27
N TYR A 142 -4.31 -17.13 14.01
CA TYR A 142 -5.33 -16.20 13.50
C TYR A 142 -5.58 -15.01 14.43
N GLN A 143 -4.53 -14.48 15.06
CA GLN A 143 -4.63 -13.43 16.10
C GLN A 143 -5.45 -12.20 15.63
N TYR A 144 -5.31 -11.82 14.36
CA TYR A 144 -6.05 -10.70 13.78
C TYR A 144 -7.57 -10.93 13.78
N LEU A 145 -8.00 -12.16 13.44
CA LEU A 145 -9.42 -12.53 13.39
C LEU A 145 -9.96 -12.70 14.82
N LEU A 146 -9.18 -13.30 15.72
CA LEU A 146 -9.54 -13.40 17.14
C LEU A 146 -9.81 -12.01 17.72
N ALA A 147 -8.87 -11.07 17.57
CA ALA A 147 -9.01 -9.73 18.12
C ALA A 147 -10.19 -8.97 17.50
N ALA A 148 -10.37 -9.06 16.18
CA ALA A 148 -11.47 -8.40 15.48
C ALA A 148 -12.84 -8.98 15.89
N ALA A 149 -12.95 -10.30 15.95
CA ALA A 149 -14.19 -10.98 16.27
C ALA A 149 -14.61 -10.76 17.74
N SER A 150 -13.68 -10.95 18.68
CA SER A 150 -13.93 -10.67 20.11
C SER A 150 -14.44 -9.25 20.28
N LYS A 151 -13.79 -8.26 19.66
CA LYS A 151 -14.17 -6.85 19.81
C LYS A 151 -15.52 -6.50 19.16
N LYS A 152 -15.78 -6.98 17.94
CA LYS A 152 -16.91 -6.48 17.13
C LYS A 152 -18.19 -7.29 17.30
N ILE A 153 -18.08 -8.60 17.48
CA ILE A 153 -19.24 -9.48 17.55
C ILE A 153 -19.26 -10.32 18.82
N GLY A 154 -18.18 -10.36 19.61
CA GLY A 154 -18.06 -11.24 20.77
C GLY A 154 -18.10 -10.55 22.12
N ASP A 155 -18.44 -9.27 22.19
CA ASP A 155 -18.47 -8.48 23.44
C ASP A 155 -17.19 -8.64 24.28
N GLY A 156 -16.03 -8.65 23.61
CA GLY A 156 -14.72 -8.85 24.22
C GLY A 156 -14.25 -10.32 24.31
N SER A 157 -15.10 -11.28 23.95
CA SER A 157 -14.82 -12.72 24.07
C SER A 157 -14.85 -13.45 22.73
N TRP A 158 -13.78 -14.19 22.44
CA TRP A 158 -13.71 -15.07 21.27
C TRP A 158 -14.77 -16.17 21.32
N ALA A 159 -15.05 -16.69 22.52
CA ALA A 159 -16.06 -17.73 22.71
C ALA A 159 -17.45 -17.20 22.32
N CYS A 160 -17.81 -15.99 22.76
CA CYS A 160 -19.07 -15.36 22.39
C CYS A 160 -19.15 -15.07 20.89
N ALA A 161 -18.04 -14.61 20.28
CA ALA A 161 -17.99 -14.39 18.83
C ALA A 161 -18.26 -15.67 18.03
N ARG A 162 -17.61 -16.77 18.41
CA ARG A 162 -17.81 -18.11 17.81
C ARG A 162 -19.24 -18.61 18.00
N LEU A 163 -19.80 -18.45 19.20
CA LEU A 163 -21.19 -18.84 19.51
C LEU A 163 -22.20 -18.07 18.66
N ARG A 164 -22.00 -16.75 18.49
CA ARG A 164 -22.83 -15.91 17.61
C ARG A 164 -22.69 -16.25 16.12
N CYS A 165 -21.66 -17.01 15.75
CA CYS A 165 -21.53 -17.61 14.42
C CYS A 165 -22.16 -19.01 14.33
N GLY A 166 -22.89 -19.47 15.36
CA GLY A 166 -23.59 -20.75 15.38
C GLY A 166 -22.70 -21.96 15.68
N ILE A 167 -21.43 -21.76 16.04
CA ILE A 167 -20.49 -22.85 16.28
C ILE A 167 -20.44 -23.10 17.79
N MET A 168 -21.19 -24.08 18.29
CA MET A 168 -21.24 -24.41 19.71
C MET A 168 -20.28 -25.55 20.08
N THR A 169 -20.32 -26.63 19.30
CA THR A 169 -19.56 -27.88 19.47
C THR A 169 -18.52 -28.05 18.35
N ASN A 170 -17.74 -29.14 18.39
CA ASN A 170 -16.81 -29.55 17.32
C ASN A 170 -15.75 -28.51 16.90
N TYR A 171 -15.46 -27.54 17.77
CA TYR A 171 -14.51 -26.45 17.50
C TYR A 171 -13.09 -26.73 18.04
N ARG A 172 -12.94 -27.76 18.89
CA ARG A 172 -11.64 -28.23 19.40
C ARG A 172 -11.26 -29.50 18.66
N LEU A 173 -10.46 -29.35 17.61
CA LEU A 173 -9.95 -30.48 16.86
C LEU A 173 -8.56 -30.82 17.38
N LYS A 174 -8.32 -32.11 17.69
CA LYS A 174 -6.98 -32.61 18.01
C LYS A 174 -6.09 -32.39 16.78
N LYS A 175 -4.84 -31.95 16.98
CA LYS A 175 -3.86 -32.07 15.89
C LYS A 175 -3.85 -33.54 15.44
N PRO A 176 -3.75 -33.86 14.14
CA PRO A 176 -3.39 -35.21 13.75
C PRO A 176 -2.13 -35.59 14.52
N HIS A 177 -2.14 -36.76 15.16
CA HIS A 177 -0.92 -37.34 15.69
C HIS A 177 0.06 -37.41 14.52
N THR A 178 1.10 -36.59 14.53
CA THR A 178 2.30 -36.90 13.78
C THR A 178 2.89 -38.13 14.45
N GLU A 179 2.57 -39.31 13.90
CA GLU A 179 3.39 -40.49 14.06
C GLU A 179 4.74 -40.20 13.39
N ASP A 180 5.65 -39.54 14.10
CA ASP A 180 7.07 -39.63 13.78
C ASP A 180 7.68 -40.67 14.71
N GLY A 181 7.94 -41.82 14.08
CA GLY A 181 8.33 -43.05 14.72
C GLY A 181 9.63 -42.96 15.51
N LYS A 182 9.69 -43.85 16.50
CA LYS A 182 10.90 -44.52 16.97
C LYS A 182 12.04 -44.45 15.95
N LYS A 183 13.19 -43.97 16.40
CA LYS A 183 14.42 -44.78 16.44
C LYS A 183 15.31 -44.24 17.56
N ARG A 184 15.32 -45.00 18.66
CA ARG A 184 16.50 -45.12 19.52
C ARG A 184 17.60 -45.75 18.67
N SER A 185 18.76 -45.13 18.65
CA SER A 185 20.07 -45.78 18.48
C SER A 185 21.03 -45.06 19.41
#